data_AF-A0A9P0YJU4-F1
#
_entry.id   AF-A0A9P0YJU4-F1
#
_cell.length_a   1.000
_cell.length_b   1.000
_cell.length_c   1.000
_cell.angle_alpha   90.00
_cell.angle_beta   90.00
_cell.angle_gamma   90.00
#
_symmetry.space_group_name_H-M   'P 1'
#
loop_
_entity.id
_entity.type
_entity.pdbx_description
1 polymer ?
#
loop_
_entity_poly.entity_id
_entity_poly.type
_entity_poly.pdbx_seq_one_letter_code
_entity_poly.pdbx_strand_id
1 'polypeptide(L)'
;MLLWSIWKSRNELVWSNETFSATGVQRVATSLLSSWRVAHEEGNSLVYSRARHEDLKWKRPGINQVKINVDAAHNPRDGLWSWGWVSRNSDGIFIQARTRVVKAKWSPEVAEAWGVWEAIRWACRNWWTNLVIETDASLIIAGIQGESYAAQIGVIYDDIKVLLRANSDIQVKWCRRVANKVAHTFARYASYASVSDITFDLPPNYVVSHLANDLIL
;
A
#
# COMPACT_ATOMS: atom_id res chain seq x y z
N MET A 1 -10.22 9.16 20.92
CA MET A 1 -8.80 8.74 20.90
C MET A 1 -8.26 8.48 22.31
N LEU A 2 -8.52 9.34 23.31
CA LEU A 2 -8.00 9.15 24.68
C LEU A 2 -8.40 7.83 25.37
N LEU A 3 -9.69 7.48 25.39
CA LEU A 3 -10.16 6.23 26.02
C LEU A 3 -9.56 4.97 25.38
N TRP A 4 -9.41 4.98 24.05
CA TRP A 4 -8.76 3.89 23.32
C TRP A 4 -7.26 3.81 23.64
N SER A 5 -6.56 4.95 23.72
CA SER A 5 -5.15 4.98 24.11
C SER A 5 -4.92 4.47 25.54
N ILE A 6 -5.81 4.79 26.48
CA ILE A 6 -5.77 4.26 27.85
C ILE A 6 -5.99 2.74 27.85
N TRP A 7 -7.02 2.27 27.15
CA TRP A 7 -7.31 0.84 27.03
C TRP A 7 -6.14 0.08 26.41
N LYS A 8 -5.55 0.61 25.33
CA LYS A 8 -4.42 0.01 24.63
C LYS A 8 -3.20 -0.10 25.54
N SER A 9 -2.82 0.99 26.22
CA SER A 9 -1.66 1.00 27.11
C SER A 9 -1.85 0.09 28.33
N ARG A 10 -3.08 -0.03 28.86
CA ARG A 10 -3.40 -1.01 29.90
C ARG A 10 -3.25 -2.45 29.42
N ASN A 11 -3.64 -2.73 28.18
CA ASN A 11 -3.44 -4.07 27.60
C ASN A 11 -1.96 -4.35 27.32
N GLU A 12 -1.19 -3.38 26.85
CA GLU A 12 0.26 -3.55 26.64
C GLU A 12 0.99 -3.83 27.96
N LEU A 13 0.55 -3.24 29.08
CA LEU A 13 1.06 -3.60 30.40
C LEU A 13 0.71 -5.05 30.79
N VAL A 14 -0.52 -5.49 30.54
CA VAL A 14 -0.98 -6.84 30.91
C VAL A 14 -0.34 -7.93 30.05
N TRP A 15 -0.18 -7.69 28.75
CA TRP A 15 0.20 -8.71 27.77
C TRP A 15 1.66 -8.66 27.34
N SER A 16 2.31 -7.51 27.50
CA SER A 16 3.71 -7.27 27.08
C SER A 16 4.60 -6.78 28.22
N ASN A 17 4.06 -6.61 29.44
CA ASN A 17 4.74 -6.04 30.59
C ASN A 17 5.36 -4.64 30.32
N GLU A 18 4.78 -3.91 29.37
CA GLU A 18 5.24 -2.57 28.99
C GLU A 18 4.62 -1.52 29.91
N THR A 19 5.47 -0.76 30.60
CA THR A 19 5.01 0.33 31.47
C THR A 19 4.64 1.57 30.64
N PHE A 20 3.63 2.29 31.08
CA PHE A 20 3.17 3.51 30.42
C PHE A 20 3.00 4.64 31.43
N SER A 21 3.21 5.88 30.97
CA SER A 21 2.96 7.09 31.74
C SER A 21 1.72 7.81 31.24
N ALA A 22 1.03 8.53 32.14
CA ALA A 22 -0.15 9.32 31.79
C ALA A 22 0.16 10.37 30.69
N THR A 23 1.35 10.97 30.74
CA THR A 23 1.83 11.91 29.72
C THR A 23 2.09 11.23 28.38
N GLY A 24 2.59 9.99 28.38
CA GLY A 24 2.76 9.17 27.18
C GLY A 24 1.43 8.85 26.51
N VAL A 25 0.43 8.43 27.29
CA VAL A 25 -0.92 8.13 26.81
C VAL A 25 -1.59 9.39 26.24
N GLN A 26 -1.46 10.54 26.93
CA GLN A 26 -1.97 11.82 26.44
C GLN A 26 -1.32 12.20 25.11
N ARG A 27 0.00 12.06 24.98
CA ARG A 27 0.73 12.36 23.73
C ARG A 27 0.25 11.51 22.56
N VAL A 28 0.07 10.20 22.78
CA VAL A 28 -0.45 9.28 21.75
C VAL A 28 -1.90 9.65 21.38
N ALA A 29 -2.75 9.93 22.36
CA ALA A 29 -4.13 10.32 22.11
C ALA A 29 -4.25 11.62 21.31
N THR A 30 -3.42 12.63 21.63
CA THR A 30 -3.38 13.91 20.92
C THR A 30 -2.83 13.74 19.51
N SER A 31 -1.77 12.95 19.33
CA SER A 31 -1.21 12.64 17.99
C SER A 31 -2.22 11.91 17.11
N LEU A 32 -2.95 10.92 17.65
CA LEU A 32 -4.01 10.23 16.90
C LEU A 32 -5.16 11.17 16.55
N LEU A 33 -5.53 12.08 17.46
CA LEU A 33 -6.57 13.07 17.20
C LEU A 33 -6.15 14.08 16.13
N SER A 34 -4.90 14.56 16.16
CA SER A 34 -4.37 15.47 15.13
C SER A 34 -4.28 14.80 13.77
N SER A 35 -3.77 13.56 13.72
CA SER A 35 -3.73 12.77 12.48
C SER A 35 -5.14 12.51 11.93
N TRP A 36 -6.12 12.24 12.80
CA TRP A 36 -7.51 12.09 12.38
C TRP A 36 -8.11 13.39 11.83
N ARG A 37 -7.84 14.54 12.48
CA ARG A 37 -8.32 15.85 12.02
C ARG A 37 -7.74 16.24 10.67
N VAL A 38 -6.43 16.10 10.46
CA VAL A 38 -5.79 16.36 9.17
C VAL A 38 -6.40 15.48 8.08
N ALA A 39 -6.58 14.19 8.36
CA ALA A 39 -7.22 13.26 7.42
C ALA A 39 -8.71 13.55 7.15
N HIS A 40 -9.41 14.28 8.02
CA HIS A 40 -10.81 14.68 7.84
C HIS A 40 -10.97 16.07 7.20
N GLU A 41 -10.07 17.01 7.49
CA GLU A 41 -10.10 18.38 6.97
C GLU A 41 -9.66 18.43 5.50
N GLU A 42 -8.70 17.60 5.07
CA GLU A 42 -8.39 17.39 3.64
C GLU A 42 -9.59 16.81 2.84
N GLY A 43 -10.58 16.24 3.53
CA GLY A 43 -11.80 15.70 2.93
C GLY A 43 -12.89 16.73 2.64
N ASN A 44 -12.87 17.90 3.28
CA ASN A 44 -14.04 18.78 3.42
C ASN A 44 -14.07 20.06 2.57
N SER A 45 -13.19 20.22 1.58
CA SER A 45 -13.31 21.32 0.61
C SER A 45 -14.52 21.13 -0.33
N LEU A 46 -15.56 21.94 -0.09
CA LEU A 46 -16.95 21.91 -0.54
C LEU A 46 -17.23 22.11 -2.05
N VAL A 47 -16.38 21.65 -2.98
CA VAL A 47 -16.57 21.92 -4.43
C VAL A 47 -16.77 20.67 -5.32
N TYR A 48 -16.65 19.45 -4.79
CA TYR A 48 -16.68 18.22 -5.61
C TYR A 48 -17.89 17.29 -5.40
N SER A 49 -19.08 17.84 -5.17
CA SER A 49 -20.25 17.07 -4.69
C SER A 49 -21.01 16.22 -5.73
N ARG A 50 -20.51 16.04 -6.97
CA ARG A 50 -21.15 15.13 -7.94
C ARG A 50 -20.26 14.07 -8.61
N ALA A 51 -18.94 14.08 -8.38
CA ALA A 51 -18.02 13.08 -8.94
C ALA A 51 -17.61 11.95 -7.97
N ARG A 52 -18.05 11.99 -6.70
CA ARG A 52 -17.32 11.32 -5.60
C ARG A 52 -17.75 9.92 -5.16
N HIS A 53 -18.74 9.28 -5.78
CA HIS A 53 -19.06 7.88 -5.45
C HIS A 53 -18.38 6.84 -6.34
N GLU A 54 -18.08 7.17 -7.60
CA GLU A 54 -17.48 6.21 -8.55
C GLU A 54 -15.97 6.02 -8.35
N ASP A 55 -15.25 6.97 -7.75
CA ASP A 55 -13.81 6.88 -7.52
C ASP A 55 -13.41 6.20 -6.19
N LEU A 56 -14.36 5.55 -5.51
CA LEU A 56 -14.12 4.89 -4.22
C LEU A 56 -13.82 3.39 -4.33
N LYS A 57 -14.05 2.78 -5.48
CA LYS A 57 -13.86 1.33 -5.68
C LYS A 57 -12.72 1.06 -6.65
N TRP A 58 -12.17 -0.13 -6.57
CA TRP A 58 -11.27 -0.64 -7.59
C TRP A 58 -11.99 -0.66 -8.95
N LYS A 59 -11.28 -0.25 -10.00
CA LYS A 59 -11.79 -0.24 -11.37
C LYS A 59 -10.99 -1.21 -12.23
N ARG A 60 -11.67 -1.90 -13.14
CA ARG A 60 -11.01 -2.75 -14.15
C ARG A 60 -10.03 -1.91 -14.98
N PRO A 61 -8.88 -2.46 -15.39
CA PRO A 61 -8.00 -1.79 -16.34
C PRO A 61 -8.63 -1.71 -17.73
N GLY A 62 -7.92 -1.07 -18.66
CA GLY A 62 -8.31 -1.07 -20.07
C GLY A 62 -8.38 -2.48 -20.67
N ILE A 63 -9.00 -2.59 -21.84
CA ILE A 63 -9.05 -3.85 -22.60
C ILE A 63 -7.62 -4.33 -22.89
N ASN A 64 -7.37 -5.63 -22.72
CA ASN A 64 -6.07 -6.27 -22.90
C ASN A 64 -4.95 -5.71 -22.01
N GLN A 65 -5.28 -4.98 -20.94
CA GLN A 65 -4.33 -4.42 -20.00
C GLN A 65 -4.38 -5.21 -18.68
N VAL A 66 -3.23 -5.42 -18.07
CA VAL A 66 -3.13 -6.00 -16.73
C VAL A 66 -2.95 -4.88 -15.71
N LYS A 67 -3.70 -4.95 -14.61
CA LYS A 67 -3.57 -4.04 -13.47
C LYS A 67 -2.80 -4.73 -12.36
N ILE A 68 -1.77 -4.07 -11.84
CA ILE A 68 -1.06 -4.50 -10.63
C ILE A 68 -1.34 -3.48 -9.53
N ASN A 69 -1.94 -3.93 -8.42
CA ASN A 69 -2.09 -3.10 -7.22
C ASN A 69 -0.95 -3.44 -6.25
N VAL A 70 -0.31 -2.43 -5.67
CA VAL A 70 0.87 -2.57 -4.81
C VAL A 70 0.63 -1.83 -3.49
N ASP A 71 1.09 -2.42 -2.40
CA ASP A 71 1.06 -1.81 -1.06
C ASP A 71 2.23 -2.30 -0.20
N ALA A 72 2.59 -1.53 0.82
CA ALA A 72 3.54 -1.92 1.86
C ALA A 72 2.92 -1.88 3.26
N ALA A 73 3.42 -2.76 4.13
CA ALA A 73 3.00 -2.85 5.52
C ALA A 73 4.20 -2.88 6.45
N HIS A 74 4.05 -2.25 7.61
CA HIS A 74 5.02 -2.30 8.70
C HIS A 74 4.51 -3.22 9.81
N ASN A 75 5.35 -4.14 10.29
CA ASN A 75 5.13 -4.88 11.53
C ASN A 75 5.89 -4.19 12.66
N PRO A 76 5.21 -3.44 13.56
CA PRO A 76 5.87 -2.76 14.66
C PRO A 76 6.46 -3.70 15.71
N ARG A 77 5.94 -4.95 15.82
CA ARG A 77 6.39 -5.92 16.82
C ARG A 77 7.80 -6.42 16.52
N ASP A 78 8.05 -6.71 15.24
CA ASP A 78 9.31 -7.32 14.81
C ASP A 78 10.23 -6.32 14.09
N GLY A 79 9.77 -5.08 13.89
CA GLY A 79 10.50 -4.04 13.13
C GLY A 79 10.72 -4.43 11.67
N LEU A 80 9.80 -5.22 11.11
CA LEU A 80 9.88 -5.75 9.76
C LEU A 80 9.00 -4.93 8.82
N TRP A 81 9.47 -4.75 7.59
CA TRP A 81 8.66 -4.24 6.49
C TRP A 81 8.22 -5.40 5.62
N SER A 82 7.09 -5.25 4.98
CA SER A 82 6.64 -6.15 3.93
C SER A 82 6.00 -5.35 2.82
N TRP A 83 6.00 -5.93 1.64
CA TRP A 83 5.25 -5.42 0.50
C TRP A 83 4.46 -6.56 -0.12
N GLY A 84 3.39 -6.19 -0.82
CA GLY A 84 2.52 -7.12 -1.50
C GLY A 84 1.97 -6.49 -2.76
N TRP A 85 1.87 -7.28 -3.81
CA TRP A 85 1.17 -6.89 -5.01
C TRP A 85 0.26 -7.99 -5.54
N VAL A 86 -0.79 -7.58 -6.25
CA VAL A 86 -1.75 -8.46 -6.91
C VAL A 86 -1.98 -7.98 -8.34
N SER A 87 -1.92 -8.89 -9.30
CA SER A 87 -2.21 -8.63 -10.69
C SER A 87 -3.56 -9.20 -11.11
N ARG A 88 -4.29 -8.44 -11.93
CA ARG A 88 -5.62 -8.76 -12.45
C ARG A 88 -5.72 -8.38 -13.92
N ASN A 89 -6.41 -9.20 -14.72
CA ASN A 89 -6.65 -8.92 -16.14
C ASN A 89 -7.77 -7.87 -16.34
N SER A 90 -8.11 -7.58 -17.60
CA SER A 90 -9.22 -6.68 -17.97
C SER A 90 -10.58 -7.14 -17.46
N ASP A 91 -10.75 -8.43 -17.23
CA ASP A 91 -11.95 -9.01 -16.63
C ASP A 91 -11.94 -9.00 -15.09
N GLY A 92 -10.93 -8.35 -14.48
CA GLY A 92 -10.74 -8.32 -13.04
C GLY A 92 -10.41 -9.68 -12.42
N ILE A 93 -10.12 -10.68 -13.25
CA ILE A 93 -9.74 -12.02 -12.83
C ILE A 93 -8.30 -11.96 -12.31
N PHE A 94 -8.09 -12.58 -11.15
CA PHE A 94 -6.78 -12.76 -10.54
C PHE A 94 -5.84 -13.50 -11.51
N ILE A 95 -4.63 -12.97 -11.70
CA ILE A 95 -3.57 -13.62 -12.48
C ILE A 95 -2.52 -14.19 -11.53
N GLN A 96 -1.90 -13.32 -10.74
CA GLN A 96 -0.85 -13.69 -9.81
C GLN A 96 -0.76 -12.67 -8.67
N ALA A 97 -0.22 -13.07 -7.54
CA ALA A 97 0.18 -12.15 -6.49
C ALA A 97 1.52 -12.54 -5.93
N ARG A 98 2.19 -11.59 -5.27
CA ARG A 98 3.42 -11.87 -4.54
C ARG A 98 3.48 -11.04 -3.29
N THR A 99 4.12 -11.58 -2.26
CA THR A 99 4.42 -10.85 -1.04
C THR A 99 5.78 -11.22 -0.51
N ARG A 100 6.45 -10.27 0.14
CA ARG A 100 7.79 -10.45 0.66
C ARG A 100 7.98 -9.68 1.95
N VAL A 101 8.72 -10.26 2.89
CA VAL A 101 9.19 -9.60 4.11
C VAL A 101 10.62 -9.12 3.90
N VAL A 102 10.89 -7.90 4.34
CA VAL A 102 12.20 -7.28 4.33
C VAL A 102 12.56 -6.81 5.74
N LYS A 103 13.71 -7.28 6.24
CA LYS A 103 14.30 -6.79 7.48
C LYS A 103 15.17 -5.58 7.17
N ALA A 104 14.59 -4.39 7.27
CA ALA A 104 15.29 -3.15 7.02
C ALA A 104 14.74 -2.00 7.88
N LYS A 105 15.58 -0.99 8.11
CA LYS A 105 15.16 0.26 8.76
C LYS A 105 14.70 1.24 7.67
N TRP A 106 13.47 1.07 7.21
CA TRP A 106 12.88 1.90 6.16
C TRP A 106 11.85 2.88 6.72
N SER A 107 11.66 3.98 5.99
CA SER A 107 10.46 4.80 6.12
C SER A 107 9.30 4.15 5.35
N PRO A 108 8.04 4.53 5.63
CA PRO A 108 6.90 4.08 4.83
C PRO A 108 7.08 4.35 3.33
N GLU A 109 7.61 5.53 2.98
CA GLU A 109 7.86 5.92 1.59
C GLU A 109 8.86 4.99 0.89
N VAL A 110 9.95 4.61 1.57
CA VAL A 110 10.94 3.67 1.02
C VAL A 110 10.33 2.30 0.80
N ALA A 111 9.50 1.81 1.73
CA ALA A 111 8.87 0.50 1.60
C ALA A 111 7.85 0.46 0.44
N GLU A 112 7.05 1.51 0.28
CA GLU A 112 6.12 1.65 -0.85
C GLU A 112 6.85 1.75 -2.19
N ALA A 113 7.88 2.61 -2.27
CA ALA A 113 8.70 2.77 -3.46
C ALA A 113 9.37 1.44 -3.84
N TRP A 114 9.88 0.69 -2.85
CA TRP A 114 10.48 -0.61 -3.07
C TRP A 114 9.46 -1.63 -3.60
N GLY A 115 8.23 -1.63 -3.07
CA GLY A 115 7.15 -2.48 -3.56
C GLY A 115 6.83 -2.20 -5.03
N VAL A 116 6.73 -0.92 -5.41
CA VAL A 116 6.48 -0.50 -6.80
C VAL A 116 7.65 -0.90 -7.71
N TRP A 117 8.88 -0.64 -7.28
CA TRP A 117 10.09 -1.03 -8.01
C TRP A 117 10.17 -2.55 -8.24
N GLU A 118 9.90 -3.36 -7.21
CA GLU A 118 9.87 -4.83 -7.35
C GLU A 118 8.74 -5.30 -8.26
N ALA A 119 7.56 -4.67 -8.24
CA ALA A 119 6.46 -5.00 -9.13
C ALA A 119 6.82 -4.73 -10.61
N ILE A 120 7.43 -3.58 -10.92
CA ILE A 120 7.92 -3.26 -12.27
C ILE A 120 9.00 -4.25 -12.68
N ARG A 121 9.99 -4.49 -11.80
CA ARG A 121 11.09 -5.41 -12.07
C ARG A 121 10.59 -6.83 -12.32
N TRP A 122 9.60 -7.29 -11.57
CA TRP A 122 8.96 -8.59 -11.78
C TRP A 122 8.28 -8.68 -13.13
N ALA A 123 7.47 -7.68 -13.47
CA ALA A 123 6.80 -7.60 -14.77
C ALA A 123 7.79 -7.68 -15.93
N CYS A 124 8.87 -6.87 -15.90
CA CYS A 124 9.91 -6.88 -16.93
C CYS A 124 10.58 -8.26 -17.04
N ARG A 125 10.91 -8.91 -15.93
CA ARG A 125 11.56 -10.24 -15.92
C ARG A 125 10.67 -11.35 -16.46
N ASN A 126 9.35 -11.18 -16.38
CA ASN A 126 8.37 -12.15 -16.88
C ASN A 126 7.75 -11.73 -18.22
N TRP A 127 8.31 -10.72 -18.89
CA TRP A 127 7.85 -10.24 -20.21
C TRP A 127 6.38 -9.79 -20.21
N TRP A 128 5.89 -9.28 -19.08
CA TRP A 128 4.55 -8.72 -19.00
C TRP A 128 4.51 -7.35 -19.66
N THR A 129 3.54 -7.14 -20.54
CA THR A 129 3.36 -5.91 -21.31
C THR A 129 1.97 -5.32 -21.10
N ASN A 130 1.80 -4.05 -21.48
CA ASN A 130 0.58 -3.28 -21.34
C ASN A 130 0.04 -3.30 -19.89
N LEU A 131 0.75 -2.62 -18.99
CA LEU A 131 0.49 -2.67 -17.56
C LEU A 131 0.05 -1.31 -17.00
N VAL A 132 -0.87 -1.36 -16.05
CA VAL A 132 -1.13 -0.25 -15.14
C VAL A 132 -0.86 -0.70 -13.71
N ILE A 133 0.13 -0.07 -13.09
CA ILE A 133 0.49 -0.29 -11.69
C ILE A 133 -0.16 0.80 -10.87
N GLU A 134 -0.87 0.43 -9.81
CA GLU A 134 -1.55 1.34 -8.89
C GLU A 134 -0.98 1.18 -7.48
N THR A 135 -0.67 2.31 -6.86
CA THR A 135 -0.27 2.41 -5.44
C THR A 135 -1.12 3.49 -4.77
N ASP A 136 -1.35 3.38 -3.45
CA ASP A 136 -2.03 4.42 -2.69
C ASP A 136 -1.08 5.48 -2.09
N ALA A 137 0.23 5.33 -2.32
CA ALA A 137 1.26 6.26 -1.91
C ALA A 137 1.44 7.39 -2.94
N SER A 138 0.76 8.53 -2.72
CA SER A 138 0.83 9.70 -3.62
C SER A 138 2.23 10.29 -3.78
N LEU A 139 3.08 10.19 -2.74
CA LEU A 139 4.48 10.62 -2.80
C LEU A 139 5.28 9.90 -3.89
N ILE A 140 4.97 8.63 -4.15
CA ILE A 140 5.65 7.86 -5.21
C ILE A 140 5.33 8.48 -6.58
N ILE A 141 4.08 8.89 -6.80
CA ILE A 141 3.66 9.50 -8.07
C ILE A 141 4.32 10.86 -8.26
N ALA A 142 4.37 11.68 -7.21
CA ALA A 142 5.11 12.95 -7.23
C ALA A 142 6.60 12.73 -7.55
N GLY A 143 7.24 11.76 -6.89
CA GLY A 143 8.66 11.45 -7.07
C GLY A 143 9.03 10.99 -8.48
N ILE A 144 8.21 10.11 -9.09
CA ILE A 144 8.42 9.65 -10.48
C ILE A 144 8.15 10.75 -11.51
N GLN A 145 7.25 11.70 -11.22
CA GLN A 145 6.93 12.83 -12.08
C GLN A 145 7.97 13.96 -12.01
N GLY A 146 8.96 13.84 -11.13
CA GLY A 146 10.09 14.78 -11.05
C GLY A 146 9.89 15.92 -10.06
N GLU A 147 8.92 15.81 -9.14
CA GLU A 147 8.86 16.69 -7.98
C GLU A 147 10.07 16.45 -7.06
N SER A 148 10.38 17.43 -6.20
CA SER A 148 11.52 17.34 -5.28
C SER A 148 11.26 16.27 -4.22
N TYR A 149 12.21 15.35 -4.05
CA TYR A 149 12.20 14.30 -3.03
C TYR A 149 13.47 14.35 -2.17
N ALA A 150 13.40 13.75 -0.99
CA ALA A 150 14.57 13.59 -0.14
C ALA A 150 15.65 12.75 -0.85
N ALA A 151 16.92 13.17 -0.76
CA ALA A 151 18.03 12.46 -1.41
C ALA A 151 18.12 10.97 -1.01
N GLN A 152 17.66 10.61 0.19
CA GLN A 152 17.70 9.26 0.73
C GLN A 152 16.86 8.24 -0.07
N ILE A 153 15.79 8.68 -0.74
CA ILE A 153 14.94 7.81 -1.57
C ILE A 153 15.22 7.98 -3.07
N GLY A 154 16.02 8.99 -3.44
CA GLY A 154 16.21 9.38 -4.83
C GLY A 154 16.69 8.26 -5.74
N VAL A 155 17.58 7.40 -5.23
CA VAL A 155 18.08 6.23 -5.98
C VAL A 155 16.94 5.29 -6.42
N ILE A 156 15.95 5.05 -5.55
CA ILE A 156 14.82 4.17 -5.87
C ILE A 156 13.93 4.83 -6.92
N TYR A 157 13.68 6.13 -6.81
CA TYR A 157 12.91 6.86 -7.82
C TYR A 157 13.62 6.90 -9.17
N ASP A 158 14.94 7.08 -9.19
CA ASP A 158 15.73 7.08 -10.42
C ASP A 158 15.71 5.70 -11.08
N ASP A 159 15.84 4.62 -10.32
CA ASP A 159 15.70 3.25 -10.83
C ASP A 159 14.30 2.99 -11.39
N ILE A 160 13.23 3.42 -10.71
CA ILE A 160 11.86 3.32 -11.22
C ILE A 160 11.73 4.09 -12.54
N LYS A 161 12.24 5.33 -12.61
CA LYS A 161 12.20 6.14 -13.84
C LYS A 161 12.95 5.47 -14.98
N VAL A 162 14.11 4.87 -14.73
CA VAL A 162 14.88 4.13 -15.74
C VAL A 162 14.07 2.94 -16.27
N LEU A 163 13.46 2.15 -15.38
CA LEU A 163 12.62 1.02 -15.77
C LEU A 163 11.41 1.46 -16.60
N LEU A 164 10.71 2.52 -16.19
CA LEU A 164 9.56 3.04 -16.93
C LEU A 164 9.93 3.61 -18.31
N ARG A 165 11.10 4.27 -18.42
CA ARG A 165 11.61 4.75 -19.72
C ARG A 165 11.94 3.59 -20.67
N ALA A 166 12.45 2.49 -20.14
CA ALA A 166 12.76 1.29 -20.92
C ALA A 166 11.51 0.48 -21.31
N ASN A 167 10.37 0.68 -20.63
CA ASN A 167 9.13 -0.08 -20.81
C ASN A 167 7.94 0.90 -20.89
N SER A 168 7.77 1.53 -22.05
CA SER A 168 6.80 2.63 -22.27
C SER A 168 5.33 2.20 -22.17
N ASP A 169 5.06 0.90 -22.17
CA ASP A 169 3.75 0.29 -22.01
C ASP A 169 3.37 0.02 -20.54
N ILE A 170 4.26 0.34 -19.59
CA ILE A 170 4.01 0.29 -18.15
C ILE A 170 3.72 1.69 -17.63
N GLN A 171 2.56 1.86 -16.99
CA GLN A 171 2.16 3.11 -16.34
C GLN A 171 2.05 2.91 -14.83
N VAL A 172 2.46 3.91 -14.04
CA VAL A 172 2.23 3.94 -12.59
C VAL A 172 1.24 5.05 -12.26
N LYS A 173 0.19 4.73 -11.49
CA LYS A 173 -0.89 5.64 -11.14
C LYS A 173 -1.19 5.60 -9.65
N TRP A 174 -1.72 6.71 -9.15
CA TRP A 174 -2.25 6.76 -7.80
C TRP A 174 -3.66 6.15 -7.76
N CYS A 175 -3.97 5.42 -6.70
CA CYS A 175 -5.32 4.99 -6.37
C CYS A 175 -5.65 5.30 -4.90
N ARG A 176 -6.92 5.30 -4.54
CA ARG A 176 -7.31 5.44 -3.13
C ARG A 176 -7.06 4.14 -2.39
N ARG A 177 -6.71 4.21 -1.10
CA ARG A 177 -6.59 3.05 -0.20
C ARG A 177 -7.79 2.10 -0.24
N VAL A 178 -9.00 2.65 -0.37
CA VAL A 178 -10.24 1.87 -0.45
C VAL A 178 -10.31 0.98 -1.69
N ALA A 179 -9.65 1.37 -2.78
CA ALA A 179 -9.50 0.61 -4.03
C ALA A 179 -8.26 -0.30 -4.02
N ASN A 180 -7.41 -0.22 -2.99
CA ASN A 180 -6.14 -0.96 -2.88
C ASN A 180 -6.18 -2.08 -1.83
N LYS A 181 -7.36 -2.44 -1.32
CA LYS A 181 -7.53 -3.36 -0.18
C LYS A 181 -6.89 -4.74 -0.37
N VAL A 182 -6.93 -5.27 -1.59
CA VAL A 182 -6.38 -6.60 -1.88
C VAL A 182 -4.84 -6.58 -1.73
N ALA A 183 -4.16 -5.60 -2.31
CA ALA A 183 -2.71 -5.45 -2.17
C ALA A 183 -2.31 -5.22 -0.70
N HIS A 184 -3.07 -4.37 0.00
CA HIS A 184 -2.89 -4.14 1.43
C HIS A 184 -3.00 -5.42 2.27
N THR A 185 -3.95 -6.29 1.92
CA THR A 185 -4.12 -7.59 2.59
C THR A 185 -2.92 -8.50 2.34
N PHE A 186 -2.38 -8.54 1.13
CA PHE A 186 -1.15 -9.28 0.84
C PHE A 186 0.05 -8.74 1.62
N ALA A 187 0.26 -7.42 1.61
CA ALA A 187 1.37 -6.79 2.35
C ALA A 187 1.29 -7.12 3.85
N ARG A 188 0.10 -7.06 4.45
CA ARG A 188 -0.10 -7.42 5.86
C ARG A 188 0.06 -8.91 6.13
N TYR A 189 -0.36 -9.77 5.21
CA TYR A 189 -0.20 -11.21 5.38
C TYR A 189 1.28 -11.59 5.54
N ALA A 190 2.18 -11.12 4.67
CA ALA A 190 3.62 -11.33 4.84
C ALA A 190 4.13 -10.84 6.19
N SER A 191 3.69 -9.65 6.59
CA SER A 191 4.02 -9.01 7.86
C SER A 191 3.76 -9.91 9.07
N TYR A 192 2.62 -10.62 9.07
CA TYR A 192 2.17 -11.47 10.18
C TYR A 192 2.66 -12.91 10.09
N ALA A 193 2.73 -13.47 8.87
CA ALA A 193 3.12 -14.86 8.68
C ALA A 193 4.64 -15.06 8.74
N SER A 194 5.41 -13.97 8.73
CA SER A 194 6.89 -13.95 8.67
C SER A 194 7.46 -14.81 7.53
N VAL A 195 6.67 -15.05 6.48
CA VAL A 195 7.13 -15.83 5.33
C VAL A 195 7.93 -14.91 4.42
N SER A 196 9.16 -15.31 4.11
CA SER A 196 10.14 -14.41 3.53
C SER A 196 9.80 -13.94 2.13
N ASP A 197 9.18 -14.79 1.28
CA ASP A 197 8.86 -14.50 -0.11
C ASP A 197 7.88 -15.57 -0.65
N ILE A 198 6.68 -15.19 -1.10
CA ILE A 198 5.69 -16.11 -1.66
C ILE A 198 5.09 -15.51 -2.92
N THR A 199 5.03 -16.32 -3.98
CA THR A 199 4.22 -16.08 -5.17
C THR A 199 2.98 -16.96 -5.14
N PHE A 200 1.84 -16.40 -5.52
CA PHE A 200 0.54 -17.06 -5.57
C PHE A 200 0.02 -17.07 -7.01
N ASP A 201 -0.15 -18.25 -7.58
CA ASP A 201 -0.77 -18.42 -8.91
C ASP A 201 -2.30 -18.60 -8.82
N LEU A 202 -2.83 -18.76 -7.60
CA LEU A 202 -4.26 -18.79 -7.29
C LEU A 202 -4.56 -17.88 -6.10
N PRO A 203 -5.75 -17.25 -6.04
CA PRO A 203 -6.08 -16.33 -4.96
C PRO A 203 -6.24 -17.10 -3.63
N PRO A 204 -5.50 -16.73 -2.57
CA PRO A 204 -5.71 -17.31 -1.24
C PRO A 204 -7.09 -16.93 -0.67
N ASN A 205 -7.68 -17.82 0.15
CA ASN A 205 -9.02 -17.63 0.71
C ASN A 205 -9.22 -16.28 1.43
N TYR A 206 -8.17 -15.75 2.06
CA TYR A 206 -8.24 -14.49 2.81
C TYR A 206 -8.38 -13.23 1.94
N VAL A 207 -8.16 -13.32 0.61
CA VAL A 207 -8.39 -12.20 -0.33
C VAL A 207 -9.61 -12.37 -1.23
N VAL A 208 -10.22 -13.57 -1.28
CA VAL A 208 -11.32 -13.87 -2.22
C VAL A 208 -12.51 -12.92 -2.03
N SER A 209 -12.86 -12.59 -0.80
CA SER A 209 -13.95 -11.64 -0.52
C SER A 209 -13.63 -10.22 -0.98
N HIS A 210 -12.38 -9.77 -0.83
CA HIS A 210 -11.94 -8.47 -1.31
C HIS A 210 -11.93 -8.41 -2.84
N LEU A 211 -11.44 -9.47 -3.50
CA LEU A 211 -11.49 -9.61 -4.96
C LEU A 211 -12.92 -9.58 -5.48
N ALA A 212 -13.85 -10.32 -4.85
CA ALA A 212 -15.25 -10.32 -5.25
C ALA A 212 -15.90 -8.94 -5.08
N ASN A 213 -15.66 -8.27 -3.94
CA ASN A 213 -16.18 -6.94 -3.67
C ASN A 213 -15.71 -5.88 -4.69
N ASP A 214 -14.50 -6.01 -5.21
CA ASP A 214 -13.95 -5.12 -6.23
C ASP A 214 -14.69 -5.25 -7.58
N LEU A 215 -15.40 -6.35 -7.83
CA LEU A 215 -16.16 -6.58 -9.08
C LEU A 215 -17.63 -6.21 -8.98
N ILE A 216 -18.13 -5.88 -7.78
CA ILE A 216 -19.52 -5.47 -7.57
C ILE A 216 -19.64 -3.97 -7.88
N LEU A 217 -20.35 -3.65 -8.97
CA LEU A 217 -20.68 -2.29 -9.40
C LEU A 217 -21.44 -1.53 -8.29
#